data_AF-A0A7S3CFM0-F1
#
_entry.id   AF-A0A7S3CFM0-F1
#
_cell.length_a   1.000
_cell.length_b   1.000
_cell.length_c   1.000
_cell.angle_alpha   90.00
_cell.angle_beta   90.00
_cell.angle_gamma   90.00
#
_symmetry.space_group_name_H-M   'P 1'
#
loop_
_entity.id
_entity.type
_entity.pdbx_description
1 polymer ?
#
loop_
_entity_poly.entity_id
_entity_poly.type
_entity_poly.pdbx_seq_one_letter_code
_entity_poly.pdbx_strand_id
1 'polypeptide(L)'
;MELVSDLSADFVRTTKELERFEAELSAAKSFGWWFRSADRKAVNEIKQRMAPVEGEYNTLESKRSNLESEARNELGLWSEAGIGEARDVFWTTYKRGRRSAQVGIVWDLVWEMFRADNYEDSVNFLFRIIWIVVSNFVLFMITSTIVFTFKVISVIRSFQPSLISGLFFYLVAVLAALSTVGAMIGLVVGAGVGSAVVIGKNARYLPQSNRRRYVRQQRQHQA
;
A
#
# COMPACT_ATOMS: atom_id res chain seq x y z
N MET A 1 -30.89 -10.36 20.89
CA MET A 1 -29.54 -10.45 21.46
C MET A 1 -28.99 -11.88 21.39
N GLU A 2 -29.77 -12.92 21.69
CA GLU A 2 -29.34 -14.33 21.56
C GLU A 2 -28.84 -14.72 20.15
N LEU A 3 -29.50 -14.21 19.10
CA LEU A 3 -29.12 -14.53 17.72
C LEU A 3 -27.74 -14.01 17.32
N VAL A 4 -27.27 -12.92 17.94
CA VAL A 4 -25.94 -12.33 17.69
C VAL A 4 -24.87 -13.06 18.50
N SER A 5 -25.18 -13.53 19.71
CA SER A 5 -24.24 -14.33 20.51
C SER A 5 -23.96 -15.67 19.85
N ASP A 6 -25.00 -16.34 19.32
CA ASP A 6 -24.84 -17.64 18.66
C ASP A 6 -24.02 -17.51 17.37
N LEU A 7 -24.30 -16.50 16.53
CA LEU A 7 -23.53 -16.22 15.33
C LEU A 7 -22.04 -15.96 15.65
N SER A 8 -21.76 -15.26 16.75
CA SER A 8 -20.39 -14.96 17.17
C SER A 8 -19.62 -16.20 17.62
N ALA A 9 -20.29 -17.13 18.32
CA ALA A 9 -19.70 -18.38 18.78
C ALA A 9 -19.38 -19.31 17.61
N ASP A 10 -20.30 -19.45 16.67
CA ASP A 10 -20.11 -20.22 15.44
C ASP A 10 -18.97 -19.64 14.60
N PHE A 11 -18.92 -18.31 14.42
CA PHE A 11 -17.84 -17.65 13.68
C PHE A 11 -16.46 -17.87 14.31
N VAL A 12 -16.35 -17.77 15.63
CA VAL A 12 -15.08 -18.03 16.35
C VAL A 12 -14.67 -19.50 16.25
N ARG A 13 -15.63 -20.42 16.22
CA ARG A 13 -15.35 -21.83 16.02
C ARG A 13 -14.83 -22.09 14.61
N THR A 14 -15.55 -21.64 13.58
CA THR A 14 -15.19 -21.88 12.18
C THR A 14 -13.87 -21.21 11.80
N THR A 15 -13.57 -20.02 12.33
CA THR A 15 -12.26 -19.35 12.13
C THR A 15 -11.11 -20.16 12.74
N LYS A 16 -11.26 -20.66 13.96
CA LYS A 16 -10.25 -21.53 14.59
C LYS A 16 -10.04 -22.83 13.82
N GLU A 17 -11.11 -23.42 13.28
CA GLU A 17 -11.01 -24.63 12.44
C GLU A 17 -10.29 -24.33 11.13
N LEU A 18 -10.58 -23.19 10.46
CA LEU A 18 -9.87 -22.73 9.27
C LEU A 18 -8.38 -22.48 9.54
N GLU A 19 -8.04 -21.79 10.63
CA GLU A 19 -6.64 -21.54 11.02
C GLU A 19 -5.85 -22.84 11.22
N ARG A 20 -6.50 -23.87 11.79
CA ARG A 20 -5.89 -25.21 11.92
C ARG A 20 -5.62 -25.84 10.56
N PHE A 21 -6.60 -25.81 9.65
CA PHE A 21 -6.41 -26.32 8.29
C PHE A 21 -5.33 -25.54 7.52
N GLU A 22 -5.26 -24.21 7.68
CA GLU A 22 -4.22 -23.39 7.05
C GLU A 22 -2.83 -23.73 7.59
N ALA A 23 -2.70 -23.97 8.90
CA ALA A 23 -1.46 -24.42 9.51
C ALA A 23 -1.03 -25.80 8.99
N GLU A 24 -1.96 -26.76 8.91
CA GLU A 24 -1.71 -28.08 8.31
C GLU A 24 -1.30 -27.99 6.85
N LEU A 25 -1.96 -27.12 6.08
CA LEU A 25 -1.70 -26.91 4.67
C LEU A 25 -0.35 -26.21 4.44
N SER A 26 0.04 -25.28 5.33
CA SER A 26 1.37 -24.67 5.34
C SER A 26 2.46 -25.71 5.65
N ALA A 27 2.24 -26.58 6.64
CA ALA A 27 3.16 -27.66 6.98
C ALA A 27 3.32 -28.68 5.85
N ALA A 28 2.24 -28.98 5.12
CA ALA A 28 2.26 -29.89 3.96
C ALA A 28 2.94 -29.28 2.72
N LYS A 29 2.94 -27.95 2.59
CA LYS A 29 3.58 -27.20 1.47
C LYS A 29 5.09 -27.06 1.68
N SER A 30 5.82 -28.18 1.57
CA SER A 30 7.29 -28.16 1.54
C SER A 30 7.86 -27.65 0.20
N PHE A 31 9.13 -27.23 0.16
CA PHE A 31 9.74 -26.76 -1.10
C PHE A 31 9.66 -27.81 -2.21
N GLY A 32 9.05 -27.45 -3.34
CA GLY A 32 8.84 -28.37 -4.47
C GLY A 32 7.65 -29.33 -4.31
N TRP A 33 6.75 -29.09 -3.35
CA TRP A 33 5.55 -29.91 -3.12
C TRP A 33 4.71 -30.14 -4.37
N TRP A 34 4.70 -29.20 -5.31
CA TRP A 34 3.96 -29.31 -6.57
C TRP A 34 4.58 -30.29 -7.58
N PHE A 35 5.85 -30.68 -7.43
CA PHE A 35 6.49 -31.69 -8.27
C PHE A 35 6.25 -33.11 -7.74
N ARG A 36 6.21 -33.29 -6.41
CA ARG A 36 6.05 -34.60 -5.77
C ARG A 36 4.59 -35.04 -5.75
N SER A 37 4.31 -36.25 -6.21
CA SER A 37 2.92 -36.76 -6.32
C SER A 37 2.29 -37.06 -4.95
N ALA A 38 3.08 -37.52 -3.97
CA ALA A 38 2.63 -37.77 -2.61
C ALA A 38 2.23 -36.47 -1.88
N ASP A 39 3.09 -35.46 -1.93
CA ASP A 39 2.83 -34.15 -1.28
C ASP A 39 1.64 -33.43 -1.92
N ARG A 40 1.48 -33.50 -3.25
CA ARG A 40 0.28 -32.99 -3.93
C ARG A 40 -1.01 -33.66 -3.49
N LYS A 41 -1.00 -34.99 -3.30
CA LYS A 41 -2.18 -35.72 -2.80
C LYS A 41 -2.51 -35.27 -1.39
N ALA A 42 -1.53 -35.17 -0.50
CA ALA A 42 -1.72 -34.69 0.87
C ALA A 42 -2.30 -33.27 0.91
N VAL A 43 -1.76 -32.34 0.11
CA VAL A 43 -2.29 -30.96 0.01
C VAL A 43 -3.72 -30.94 -0.54
N ASN A 44 -4.03 -31.76 -1.55
CA ASN A 44 -5.38 -31.83 -2.12
C ASN A 44 -6.40 -32.43 -1.14
N GLU A 45 -6.01 -33.42 -0.35
CA GLU A 45 -6.86 -34.02 0.67
C GLU A 45 -7.18 -33.03 1.80
N ILE A 46 -6.19 -32.24 2.23
CA ILE A 46 -6.42 -31.16 3.21
C ILE A 46 -7.38 -30.11 2.63
N LYS A 47 -7.19 -29.70 1.37
CA LYS A 47 -8.10 -28.76 0.69
C LYS A 47 -9.53 -29.29 0.60
N GLN A 48 -9.71 -30.57 0.30
CA GLN A 48 -11.04 -31.19 0.24
C GLN A 48 -11.74 -31.18 1.61
N ARG A 49 -10.99 -31.40 2.69
CA ARG A 49 -11.50 -31.33 4.07
C ARG A 49 -11.78 -29.89 4.53
N MET A 50 -11.00 -28.94 4.04
CA MET A 50 -11.18 -27.51 4.31
C MET A 50 -12.39 -26.91 3.57
N ALA A 51 -12.69 -27.38 2.36
CA ALA A 51 -13.77 -26.86 1.51
C ALA A 51 -15.15 -26.72 2.20
N PRO A 52 -15.68 -27.72 2.96
CA PRO A 52 -16.96 -27.54 3.66
C PRO A 52 -16.90 -26.47 4.75
N VAL A 53 -15.78 -26.38 5.49
CA VAL A 53 -15.59 -25.39 6.56
C VAL A 53 -15.44 -23.98 5.99
N GLU A 54 -14.75 -23.85 4.86
CA GLU A 54 -14.67 -22.60 4.09
C GLU A 54 -16.04 -22.19 3.55
N GLY A 55 -16.84 -23.16 3.10
CA GLY A 55 -18.24 -22.95 2.71
C GLY A 55 -19.08 -22.40 3.87
N GLU A 56 -19.00 -23.05 5.03
CA GLU A 56 -19.71 -22.62 6.25
C GLU A 56 -19.28 -21.21 6.68
N TYR A 57 -17.98 -20.95 6.71
CA TYR A 57 -17.43 -19.63 7.00
C TYR A 57 -17.99 -18.56 6.05
N ASN A 58 -17.98 -18.82 4.74
CA ASN A 58 -18.51 -17.88 3.75
C ASN A 58 -20.02 -17.62 3.95
N THR A 59 -20.80 -18.63 4.36
CA THR A 59 -22.21 -18.43 4.67
C THR A 59 -22.40 -17.57 5.93
N LEU A 60 -21.63 -17.82 6.98
CA LEU A 60 -21.68 -17.03 8.22
C LEU A 60 -21.24 -15.58 7.97
N GLU A 61 -20.17 -15.37 7.21
CA GLU A 61 -19.68 -14.06 6.81
C GLU A 61 -20.73 -13.31 5.98
N SER A 62 -21.43 -14.00 5.06
CA SER A 62 -22.52 -13.40 4.28
C SER A 62 -23.69 -12.98 5.17
N LYS A 63 -24.06 -13.79 6.17
CA LYS A 63 -25.12 -13.46 7.14
C LYS A 63 -24.74 -12.25 7.98
N ARG A 64 -23.50 -12.22 8.48
CA ARG A 64 -22.95 -11.08 9.21
C ARG A 64 -22.95 -9.81 8.35
N SER A 65 -22.44 -9.90 7.13
CA SER A 65 -22.40 -8.79 6.17
C SER A 65 -23.81 -8.26 5.86
N ASN A 66 -24.81 -9.14 5.73
CA ASN A 66 -26.19 -8.72 5.53
C ASN A 66 -26.76 -7.95 6.74
N LEU A 67 -26.54 -8.45 7.95
CA LEU A 67 -26.98 -7.77 9.19
C LEU A 67 -26.28 -6.42 9.36
N GLU A 68 -24.97 -6.36 9.09
CA GLU A 68 -24.23 -5.09 9.10
C GLU A 68 -24.73 -4.14 8.01
N SER A 69 -25.05 -4.65 6.82
CA SER A 69 -25.57 -3.85 5.71
C SER A 69 -26.96 -3.30 6.00
N GLU A 70 -27.83 -4.06 6.66
CA GLU A 70 -29.16 -3.60 7.10
C GLU A 70 -29.04 -2.46 8.11
N ALA A 71 -28.18 -2.61 9.12
CA ALA A 71 -27.89 -1.55 10.08
C ALA A 71 -27.27 -0.29 9.41
N ARG A 72 -26.39 -0.48 8.41
CA ARG A 72 -25.81 0.62 7.63
C ARG A 72 -26.85 1.32 6.74
N ASN A 73 -27.80 0.57 6.18
CA ASN A 73 -28.85 1.12 5.34
C ASN A 73 -29.75 2.08 6.12
N GLU A 74 -30.08 1.76 7.37
CA GLU A 74 -30.84 2.67 8.26
C GLU A 74 -30.12 4.00 8.51
N LEU A 75 -28.80 3.97 8.66
CA LEU A 75 -27.98 5.18 8.83
C LEU A 75 -27.91 6.00 7.53
N GLY A 76 -27.85 5.33 6.39
CA GLY A 76 -27.73 5.94 5.07
C GLY A 76 -26.32 6.43 4.75
N LEU A 77 -26.01 6.51 3.45
CA LEU A 77 -24.67 6.78 2.93
C LEU A 77 -24.12 8.17 3.29
N TRP A 78 -24.99 9.17 3.41
CA TRP A 78 -24.62 10.56 3.72
C TRP A 78 -24.53 10.85 5.22
N SER A 79 -24.76 9.84 6.06
CA SER A 79 -24.56 9.98 7.50
C SER A 79 -23.10 10.20 7.86
N GLU A 80 -22.86 10.65 9.08
CA GLU A 80 -21.53 10.76 9.64
C GLU A 80 -20.78 9.42 9.60
N ALA A 81 -21.49 8.30 9.79
CA ALA A 81 -20.92 6.96 9.70
C ALA A 81 -20.46 6.63 8.26
N GLY A 82 -21.29 6.87 7.25
CA GLY A 82 -20.93 6.61 5.84
C GLY A 82 -19.79 7.49 5.34
N ILE A 83 -19.80 8.78 5.70
CA ILE A 83 -18.70 9.71 5.39
C ILE A 83 -17.43 9.31 6.15
N GLY A 84 -17.56 8.90 7.41
CA GLY A 84 -16.47 8.41 8.26
C GLY A 84 -15.77 7.20 7.65
N GLU A 85 -16.54 6.19 7.23
CA GLU A 85 -16.00 4.97 6.64
C GLU A 85 -15.27 5.24 5.31
N ALA A 86 -15.84 6.08 4.44
CA ALA A 86 -15.18 6.49 3.20
C ALA A 86 -13.86 7.24 3.47
N ARG A 87 -13.84 8.11 4.49
CA ARG A 87 -12.65 8.85 4.94
C ARG A 87 -11.60 7.91 5.52
N ASP A 88 -11.98 6.91 6.30
CA ASP A 88 -11.07 5.92 6.84
C ASP A 88 -10.45 5.06 5.73
N VAL A 89 -11.25 4.67 4.75
CA VAL A 89 -10.76 3.99 3.54
C VAL A 89 -9.77 4.87 2.77
N PHE A 90 -10.01 6.18 2.66
CA PHE A 90 -9.04 7.12 2.09
C PHE A 90 -7.73 7.14 2.88
N TRP A 91 -7.78 7.36 4.20
CA TRP A 91 -6.55 7.48 4.99
C TRP A 91 -5.78 6.18 5.10
N THR A 92 -6.47 5.03 5.16
CA THR A 92 -5.82 3.72 5.19
C THR A 92 -5.10 3.42 3.87
N THR A 93 -5.73 3.71 2.73
CA THR A 93 -5.09 3.57 1.41
C THR A 93 -3.92 4.54 1.27
N TYR A 94 -4.10 5.81 1.62
CA TYR A 94 -3.05 6.82 1.62
C TYR A 94 -1.83 6.40 2.47
N LYS A 95 -2.05 5.97 3.72
CA LYS A 95 -0.98 5.51 4.61
C LYS A 95 -0.23 4.33 4.00
N ARG A 96 -0.94 3.41 3.34
CA ARG A 96 -0.34 2.29 2.62
C ARG A 96 0.50 2.77 1.44
N GLY A 97 -0.01 3.69 0.62
CA GLY A 97 0.73 4.30 -0.49
C GLY A 97 2.01 4.99 -0.02
N ARG A 98 1.91 5.83 1.03
CA ARG A 98 3.07 6.49 1.65
C ARG A 98 4.11 5.49 2.16
N ARG A 99 3.68 4.43 2.84
CA ARG A 99 4.61 3.39 3.33
C ARG A 99 5.31 2.69 2.16
N SER A 100 4.59 2.37 1.10
CA SER A 100 5.19 1.79 -0.11
C SER A 100 6.17 2.74 -0.77
N ALA A 101 5.87 4.04 -0.81
CA ALA A 101 6.82 5.05 -1.29
C ALA A 101 8.11 5.06 -0.46
N GLN A 102 8.01 5.03 0.87
CA GLN A 102 9.18 4.97 1.75
C GLN A 102 10.03 3.72 1.51
N VAL A 103 9.40 2.56 1.36
CA VAL A 103 10.09 1.31 1.04
C VAL A 103 10.77 1.39 -0.34
N GLY A 104 10.08 1.94 -1.34
CA GLY A 104 10.64 2.16 -2.68
C GLY A 104 11.85 3.08 -2.66
N ILE A 105 11.76 4.21 -1.94
CA ILE A 105 12.88 5.14 -1.75
C ILE A 105 14.07 4.44 -1.09
N VAL A 106 13.85 3.69 -0.01
CA VAL A 106 14.94 2.96 0.66
C VAL A 106 15.61 1.99 -0.30
N TRP A 107 14.83 1.26 -1.09
CA TRP A 107 15.36 0.30 -2.04
C TRP A 107 16.16 0.97 -3.15
N ASP A 108 15.63 2.05 -3.74
CA ASP A 108 16.31 2.79 -4.79
C ASP A 108 17.59 3.46 -4.28
N LEU A 109 17.60 4.00 -3.07
CA LEU A 109 18.80 4.55 -2.45
C LEU A 109 19.87 3.49 -2.19
N VAL A 110 19.47 2.28 -1.76
CA VAL A 110 20.39 1.15 -1.60
C VAL A 110 21.02 0.78 -2.94
N TRP A 111 20.24 0.66 -4.01
CA TRP A 111 20.77 0.40 -5.35
C TRP A 111 21.66 1.52 -5.86
N GLU A 112 21.32 2.76 -5.56
CA GLU A 112 22.11 3.92 -5.95
C GLU A 112 23.49 3.90 -5.25
N MET A 113 23.55 3.55 -3.96
CA MET A 113 24.83 3.38 -3.25
C MET A 113 25.69 2.27 -3.87
N PHE A 114 25.08 1.18 -4.36
CA PHE A 114 25.82 0.12 -5.07
C PHE A 114 26.28 0.53 -6.48
N ARG A 115 25.63 1.50 -7.12
CA ARG A 115 25.98 2.01 -8.46
C ARG A 115 26.87 3.25 -8.43
N ALA A 116 27.06 3.87 -7.27
CA ALA A 116 27.84 5.09 -7.14
C ALA A 116 29.33 4.79 -7.39
N ASP A 117 29.77 4.97 -8.64
CA ASP A 117 31.19 5.04 -8.97
C ASP A 117 31.82 6.30 -8.33
N ASN A 118 33.02 6.13 -7.78
CA ASN A 118 33.68 7.02 -6.80
C ASN A 118 34.05 8.46 -7.29
N TYR A 119 33.49 8.97 -8.39
CA TYR A 119 33.86 10.27 -9.00
C TYR A 119 32.68 11.16 -9.43
N GLU A 120 31.47 10.98 -8.90
CA GLU A 120 30.34 11.87 -9.22
C GLU A 120 30.37 13.22 -8.47
N ASP A 121 29.95 14.28 -9.18
CA ASP A 121 29.70 15.61 -8.65
C ASP A 121 28.61 15.53 -7.56
N SER A 122 28.94 15.89 -6.32
CA SER A 122 28.06 15.73 -5.15
C SER A 122 26.70 16.44 -5.34
N VAL A 123 26.65 17.46 -6.19
CA VAL A 123 25.42 18.15 -6.57
C VAL A 123 24.52 17.25 -7.41
N ASN A 124 25.06 16.55 -8.41
CA ASN A 124 24.29 15.62 -9.26
C ASN A 124 23.74 14.43 -8.46
N PHE A 125 24.52 13.92 -7.51
CA PHE A 125 24.07 12.87 -6.59
C PHE A 125 22.85 13.33 -5.78
N LEU A 126 22.87 14.56 -5.27
CA LEU A 126 21.76 15.11 -4.49
C LEU A 126 20.50 15.33 -5.33
N PHE A 127 20.63 15.85 -6.56
CA PHE A 127 19.52 15.95 -7.50
C PHE A 127 18.88 14.58 -7.79
N ARG A 128 19.69 13.54 -7.91
CA ARG A 128 19.23 12.16 -8.13
C ARG A 128 18.44 11.64 -6.94
N ILE A 129 18.89 11.90 -5.70
CA ILE A 129 18.13 11.56 -4.48
C ILE A 129 16.78 12.28 -4.47
N ILE A 130 16.76 13.59 -4.74
CA ILE A 130 15.50 14.36 -4.80
C ILE A 130 14.56 13.73 -5.83
N TRP A 131 15.08 13.39 -7.02
CA TRP A 131 14.30 12.75 -8.06
C TRP A 131 13.74 11.39 -7.64
N ILE A 132 14.55 10.52 -7.02
CA ILE A 132 14.13 9.22 -6.49
C ILE A 132 12.98 9.40 -5.49
N VAL A 133 13.12 10.35 -4.55
CA VAL A 133 12.10 10.64 -3.54
C VAL A 133 10.80 11.12 -4.17
N VAL A 134 10.87 12.11 -5.07
CA VAL A 134 9.70 12.72 -5.71
C VAL A 134 8.98 11.70 -6.59
N SER A 135 9.71 10.99 -7.46
CA SER A 135 9.13 10.05 -8.42
C SER A 135 8.45 8.86 -7.72
N ASN A 136 9.09 8.26 -6.71
CA ASN A 136 8.47 7.19 -5.93
C ASN A 136 7.22 7.67 -5.20
N PHE A 137 7.30 8.83 -4.55
CA PHE A 137 6.14 9.37 -3.85
C PHE A 137 4.97 9.61 -4.81
N VAL A 138 5.20 10.26 -5.95
CA VAL A 138 4.17 10.51 -6.98
C VAL A 138 3.55 9.20 -7.46
N LEU A 139 4.38 8.22 -7.81
CA LEU A 139 3.92 6.94 -8.35
C LEU A 139 3.01 6.21 -7.36
N PHE A 140 3.46 6.04 -6.11
CA PHE A 140 2.68 5.31 -5.10
C PHE A 140 1.44 6.08 -4.63
N MET A 141 1.48 7.42 -4.68
CA MET A 141 0.31 8.25 -4.40
C MET A 141 -0.77 8.09 -5.47
N ILE A 142 -0.39 8.09 -6.75
CA ILE A 142 -1.32 7.81 -7.86
C ILE A 142 -1.91 6.41 -7.72
N THR A 143 -1.06 5.40 -7.48
CA THR A 143 -1.54 4.01 -7.25
C THR A 143 -2.50 3.94 -6.07
N SER A 144 -2.21 4.63 -4.96
CA SER A 144 -3.09 4.69 -3.79
C SER A 144 -4.46 5.28 -4.13
N THR A 145 -4.50 6.37 -4.91
CA THR A 145 -5.75 6.99 -5.36
C THR A 145 -6.57 6.03 -6.22
N ILE A 146 -5.94 5.32 -7.14
CA ILE A 146 -6.62 4.32 -7.96
C ILE A 146 -7.22 3.21 -7.08
N VAL A 147 -6.45 2.71 -6.10
CA VAL A 147 -6.94 1.70 -5.16
C VAL A 147 -8.12 2.22 -4.32
N PHE A 148 -8.04 3.47 -3.86
CA PHE A 148 -9.13 4.13 -3.14
C PHE A 148 -10.42 4.16 -3.96
N THR A 149 -10.34 4.53 -5.24
CA THR A 149 -11.48 4.56 -6.16
C THR A 149 -12.22 3.22 -6.18
N PHE A 150 -11.50 2.11 -6.26
CA PHE A 150 -12.12 0.78 -6.21
C PHE A 150 -12.68 0.43 -4.83
N LYS A 151 -11.98 0.80 -3.75
CA LYS A 151 -12.44 0.49 -2.39
C LYS A 151 -13.70 1.26 -1.98
N VAL A 152 -13.84 2.51 -2.41
CA VAL A 152 -15.04 3.31 -2.12
C VAL A 152 -16.29 2.67 -2.72
N ILE A 153 -16.19 2.02 -3.88
CA ILE A 153 -17.34 1.27 -4.45
C ILE A 153 -17.81 0.19 -3.49
N SER A 154 -16.89 -0.49 -2.80
CA SER A 154 -17.23 -1.49 -1.78
C SER A 154 -17.95 -0.86 -0.59
N VAL A 155 -17.48 0.30 -0.12
CA VAL A 155 -18.15 1.05 0.96
C VAL A 155 -19.56 1.43 0.54
N ILE A 156 -19.72 2.07 -0.63
CA ILE A 156 -21.02 2.49 -1.14
C ILE A 156 -21.99 1.31 -1.22
N ARG A 157 -21.56 0.16 -1.72
CA ARG A 157 -22.41 -1.05 -1.80
C ARG A 157 -22.86 -1.54 -0.43
N SER A 158 -22.05 -1.38 0.62
CA SER A 158 -22.42 -1.82 1.98
C SER A 158 -23.59 -1.03 2.59
N PHE A 159 -23.84 0.20 2.13
CA PHE A 159 -24.96 1.05 2.57
C PHE A 159 -26.22 0.90 1.71
N GLN A 160 -26.21 0.05 0.68
CA GLN A 160 -27.32 -0.18 -0.26
C GLN A 160 -28.07 1.10 -0.73
N PRO A 161 -27.35 2.18 -1.11
CA PRO A 161 -27.98 3.43 -1.49
C PRO A 161 -28.75 3.31 -2.81
N SER A 162 -29.64 4.27 -3.07
CA SER A 162 -30.16 4.46 -4.41
C SER A 162 -29.02 4.73 -5.41
N LEU A 163 -29.21 4.28 -6.66
CA LEU A 163 -28.17 4.33 -7.70
C LEU A 163 -27.64 5.76 -7.94
N ILE A 164 -28.53 6.74 -7.88
CA ILE A 164 -28.20 8.17 -8.02
C ILE A 164 -27.39 8.68 -6.82
N SER A 165 -27.82 8.35 -5.60
CA SER A 165 -27.13 8.79 -4.37
C SER A 165 -25.72 8.20 -4.28
N GLY A 166 -25.57 6.90 -4.59
CA GLY A 166 -24.27 6.24 -4.64
C GLY A 166 -23.34 6.86 -5.69
N LEU A 167 -23.87 7.22 -6.87
CA LEU A 167 -23.09 7.87 -7.92
C LEU A 167 -22.59 9.26 -7.49
N PHE A 168 -23.45 10.10 -6.93
CA PHE A 168 -23.03 11.43 -6.46
C PHE A 168 -22.00 11.34 -5.34
N PHE A 169 -22.20 10.44 -4.37
CA PHE A 169 -21.24 10.22 -3.31
C PHE A 169 -19.89 9.77 -3.85
N TYR A 170 -19.89 8.83 -4.81
CA TYR A 170 -18.67 8.37 -5.47
C TYR A 170 -17.92 9.53 -6.16
N LEU A 171 -18.62 10.36 -6.93
CA LEU A 171 -18.01 11.50 -7.62
C LEU A 171 -17.39 12.50 -6.64
N VAL A 172 -18.11 12.83 -5.56
CA VAL A 172 -17.62 13.73 -4.52
C VAL A 172 -16.39 13.13 -3.81
N ALA A 173 -16.44 11.84 -3.45
CA ALA A 173 -15.34 11.16 -2.79
C ALA A 173 -14.07 11.10 -3.67
N VAL A 174 -14.23 10.75 -4.94
CA VAL A 174 -13.10 10.70 -5.90
C VAL A 174 -12.53 12.10 -6.15
N LEU A 175 -13.38 13.11 -6.32
CA LEU A 175 -12.93 14.49 -6.51
C LEU A 175 -12.16 15.02 -5.28
N ALA A 176 -12.67 14.75 -4.08
CA ALA A 176 -12.01 15.12 -2.83
C ALA A 176 -10.66 14.42 -2.68
N ALA A 177 -10.58 13.12 -3.01
CA ALA A 177 -9.34 12.37 -2.98
C ALA A 177 -8.32 12.90 -3.99
N LEU A 178 -8.73 13.16 -5.24
CA LEU A 178 -7.86 13.72 -6.28
C LEU A 178 -7.33 15.10 -5.89
N SER A 179 -8.19 15.96 -5.34
CA SER A 179 -7.79 17.29 -4.86
C SER A 179 -6.76 17.19 -3.73
N THR A 180 -7.03 16.35 -2.72
CA THR A 180 -6.14 16.17 -1.57
C THR A 180 -4.79 15.58 -1.97
N VAL A 181 -4.80 14.53 -2.79
CA VAL A 181 -3.58 13.88 -3.28
C VAL A 181 -2.82 14.80 -4.22
N GLY A 182 -3.51 15.53 -5.09
CA GLY A 182 -2.90 16.53 -5.98
C GLY A 182 -2.19 17.62 -5.19
N ALA A 183 -2.81 18.14 -4.12
CA ALA A 183 -2.17 19.11 -3.23
C ALA A 183 -0.93 18.53 -2.55
N MET A 184 -0.98 17.29 -2.05
CA MET A 184 0.16 16.63 -1.43
C MET A 184 1.31 16.37 -2.41
N ILE A 185 1.01 15.94 -3.62
CA ILE A 185 2.00 15.77 -4.69
C ILE A 185 2.61 17.13 -5.03
N GLY A 186 1.80 18.17 -5.18
CA GLY A 186 2.26 19.53 -5.43
C GLY A 186 3.22 20.03 -4.35
N LEU A 187 2.93 19.75 -3.07
CA LEU A 187 3.83 20.07 -1.97
C LEU A 187 5.17 19.32 -2.05
N VAL A 188 5.16 18.02 -2.36
CA VAL A 188 6.39 17.22 -2.45
C VAL A 188 7.24 17.62 -3.66
N VAL A 189 6.60 17.82 -4.82
CA VAL A 189 7.28 18.30 -6.03
C VAL A 189 7.82 19.71 -5.81
N GLY A 190 7.01 20.60 -5.23
CA GLY A 190 7.41 21.97 -4.89
C GLY A 190 8.59 22.01 -3.92
N ALA A 191 8.57 21.16 -2.88
CA ALA A 191 9.68 21.02 -1.94
C ALA A 191 10.95 20.48 -2.64
N GLY A 192 10.81 19.48 -3.52
CA GLY A 192 11.92 18.93 -4.29
C GLY A 192 12.57 19.96 -5.21
N VAL A 193 11.77 20.63 -6.05
CA VAL A 193 12.23 21.69 -6.96
C VAL A 193 12.80 22.88 -6.19
N GLY A 194 12.15 23.31 -5.11
CA GLY A 194 12.63 24.39 -4.26
C GLY A 194 14.01 24.09 -3.66
N SER A 195 14.20 22.88 -3.13
CA SER A 195 15.49 22.42 -2.60
C SER A 195 16.57 22.39 -3.68
N ALA A 196 16.23 21.86 -4.86
CA ALA A 196 17.09 21.83 -6.03
C ALA A 196 17.59 23.23 -6.45
N VAL A 197 16.70 24.22 -6.52
CA VAL A 197 17.03 25.60 -6.93
C VAL A 197 17.95 26.27 -5.90
N VAL A 198 17.67 26.10 -4.61
CA VAL A 198 18.51 26.66 -3.54
C VAL A 198 19.93 26.08 -3.60
N ILE A 199 20.04 24.77 -3.80
CA ILE A 199 21.34 24.08 -3.88
C ILE A 199 22.09 24.50 -5.14
N GLY A 200 21.43 24.58 -6.30
CA GLY A 200 22.06 25.04 -7.54
C GLY A 200 22.60 26.47 -7.46
N LYS A 201 21.90 27.38 -6.79
CA LYS A 201 22.38 28.75 -6.54
C LYS A 201 23.59 28.77 -5.61
N ASN A 202 23.54 27.95 -4.54
CA ASN A 202 24.58 27.93 -3.52
C ASN A 202 25.78 27.04 -3.85
N ALA A 203 25.69 26.20 -4.89
CA ALA A 203 26.76 25.32 -5.34
C ALA A 203 28.05 26.07 -5.72
N ARG A 204 27.94 27.35 -6.11
CA ARG A 204 29.08 28.23 -6.42
C ARG A 204 29.95 28.58 -5.19
N TYR A 205 29.41 28.42 -3.99
CA TYR A 205 30.11 28.70 -2.72
C TYR A 205 30.67 27.44 -2.06
N LEU A 206 30.42 26.26 -2.62
CA LEU A 206 31.00 25.02 -2.10
C LEU A 206 32.51 25.02 -2.36
N PRO A 207 33.35 24.87 -1.32
CA PRO A 207 34.79 24.86 -1.52
C PRO A 207 35.17 23.71 -2.45
N GLN A 208 35.82 24.06 -3.56
CA GLN A 208 36.40 23.14 -4.54
C GLN A 208 37.65 22.43 -3.95
N SER A 209 37.59 22.01 -2.69
CA SER A 209 38.69 21.44 -1.94
C SER A 209 38.81 19.95 -2.24
N ASN A 210 39.61 19.63 -3.27
CA ASN A 210 40.51 18.46 -3.35
C ASN A 210 40.83 18.01 -4.79
N ARG A 211 40.23 18.62 -5.83
CA ARG A 211 40.55 18.26 -7.23
C ARG A 211 42.03 18.39 -7.57
N ARG A 212 42.75 19.30 -6.91
CA ARG A 212 44.20 19.51 -7.09
C ARG A 212 45.08 18.54 -6.29
N ARG A 213 44.57 17.90 -5.22
CA ARG A 213 45.38 16.99 -4.39
C ARG A 213 45.51 15.60 -5.02
N TYR A 214 44.44 15.07 -5.60
CA TYR A 214 44.46 13.78 -6.33
C TYR A 214 45.39 13.80 -7.55
N VAL A 215 45.37 14.88 -8.33
CA VAL A 215 46.26 15.04 -9.50
C VAL A 215 47.74 15.17 -9.10
N ARG A 216 48.04 15.74 -7.91
CA ARG A 216 49.41 15.83 -7.40
C ARG A 216 49.94 14.51 -6.86
N GLN A 217 49.11 13.73 -6.15
CA GLN A 217 49.51 12.39 -5.67
C GLN A 217 49.76 11.40 -6.80
N GLN A 218 48.94 11.42 -7.87
CA GLN A 218 49.20 10.58 -9.04
C GLN A 218 50.52 10.91 -9.75
N ARG A 219 50.89 12.20 -9.83
CA ARG A 219 52.18 12.61 -10.41
C ARG A 219 53.39 12.23 -9.55
N GLN A 220 53.23 12.13 -8.23
CA GLN A 220 54.32 11.70 -7.33
C GLN A 220 54.53 10.18 -7.31
N HIS A 221 53.55 9.38 -7.71
CA HIS A 221 53.71 7.93 -7.84
C HIS A 221 54.18 7.47 -9.24
N GLN A 222 54.31 8.39 -10.20
CA GLN A 222 54.79 8.11 -11.55
C GLN A 222 56.20 8.68 -11.84
N ALA A 223 56.87 9.26 -10.84
CA ALA A 223 58.26 9.70 -10.89
C ALA A 223 59.12 8.82 -9.99
#